data_AF-A0A948RFN3-F1
#
_entry.id   AF-A0A948RFN3-F1
#
_cell.length_a   1.000
_cell.length_b   1.000
_cell.length_c   1.000
_cell.angle_alpha   90.00
_cell.angle_beta   90.00
_cell.angle_gamma   90.00
#
_symmetry.space_group_name_H-M   'P 1'
#
loop_
_entity.id
_entity.type
_entity.pdbx_description
1 polymer ?
#
loop_
_entity_poly.entity_id
_entity_poly.type
_entity_poly.pdbx_seq_one_letter_code
_entity_poly.pdbx_strand_id
1 'polypeptide(L)' 'RVVLWMNIYLAVIFVVNTLTGSNYLFLAEKPPVATLLDLLPEWPWYILWIEVIGVAISLILYLPFAIQDWRVKAKAV' A
#
# COMPACT_ATOMS: atom_id res chain seq x y z
N ARG A 1 10.80 0.61 -6.77
CA ARG A 1 10.28 1.80 -7.49
C ARG A 1 8.83 2.12 -7.13
N VAL A 2 7.89 1.19 -7.25
CA VAL A 2 6.46 1.44 -6.94
C VAL A 2 6.24 1.91 -5.50
N VAL A 3 6.83 1.21 -4.52
CA VAL A 3 6.72 1.58 -3.08
C VAL A 3 7.24 2.99 -2.80
N LEU A 4 8.33 3.38 -3.44
CA LEU A 4 8.92 4.72 -3.30
C LEU A 4 7.96 5.80 -3.81
N TRP A 5 7.42 5.64 -5.03
CA TRP A 5 6.47 6.60 -5.58
C TRP A 5 5.18 6.67 -4.77
N MET A 6 4.69 5.55 -4.25
CA MET A 6 3.55 5.53 -3.33
C MET A 6 3.82 6.32 -2.05
N ASN A 7 4.98 6.15 -1.43
CA ASN A 7 5.35 6.89 -0.22
C ASN A 7 5.51 8.40 -0.49
N ILE A 8 6.08 8.79 -1.64
CA ILE A 8 6.14 10.20 -2.06
C ILE A 8 4.72 10.77 -2.24
N TYR A 9 3.84 10.03 -2.92
CA TYR A 9 2.46 10.44 -3.11
C TYR A 9 1.70 10.56 -1.77
N LEU A 10 1.89 9.61 -0.86
CA LEU A 10 1.32 9.63 0.49
C LEU A 10 1.78 10.89 1.25
N ALA A 11 3.07 11.21 1.22
CA ALA A 11 3.60 12.40 1.88
C ALA A 11 2.99 13.70 1.32
N VAL A 12 2.82 13.78 -0.01
CA VAL A 12 2.17 14.93 -0.66
C VAL A 12 0.70 15.04 -0.21
N ILE A 13 -0.06 13.94 -0.25
CA ILE A 13 -1.47 13.95 0.16
C ILE A 13 -1.62 14.24 1.64
N PHE A 14 -0.70 13.77 2.49
CA PHE A 14 -0.68 14.13 3.90
C PHE A 14 -0.60 15.64 4.10
N VAL A 15 0.33 16.30 3.40
CA VAL A 15 0.43 17.78 3.43
C VAL A 15 -0.86 18.42 2.93
N VAL A 16 -1.42 17.97 1.79
CA VAL A 16 -2.68 18.53 1.27
C VAL A 16 -3.81 18.41 2.30
N ASN A 17 -4.00 17.22 2.88
CA ASN A 17 -5.02 16.97 3.91
C ASN A 17 -4.86 17.91 5.11
N THR A 18 -3.63 18.13 5.58
CA THR A 18 -3.38 19.05 6.71
C THR A 18 -3.69 20.51 6.37
N LEU A 19 -3.53 20.92 5.11
CA LEU A 19 -3.78 22.30 4.67
C LEU A 19 -5.26 22.58 4.39
N THR A 20 -6.00 21.60 3.87
CA THR A 20 -7.40 21.75 3.46
C THR A 20 -8.41 21.25 4.50
N GLY A 21 -7.94 20.50 5.50
CA GLY A 21 -8.81 19.76 6.42
C GLY A 21 -9.51 18.56 5.77
N SER A 22 -9.07 18.11 4.60
CA SER A 22 -9.61 16.93 3.93
C SER A 22 -9.01 15.63 4.47
N ASN A 23 -9.62 14.49 4.10
CA ASN A 23 -9.14 13.16 4.49
C ASN A 23 -9.01 12.23 3.28
N TYR A 24 -8.23 12.63 2.28
CA TYR A 24 -7.91 11.77 1.14
C TYR A 24 -7.00 10.61 1.57
N LEU A 25 -7.18 9.46 0.92
CA LEU A 25 -6.51 8.19 1.26
C LEU A 25 -6.77 7.72 2.70
N PHE A 26 -7.70 8.35 3.42
CA PHE A 26 -7.95 8.10 4.84
C PHE A 26 -6.66 8.18 5.67
N LEU A 27 -5.85 9.23 5.49
CA LEU A 27 -4.60 9.42 6.23
C LEU A 27 -4.78 10.14 7.57
N ALA A 28 -5.88 10.87 7.77
CA ALA A 28 -6.16 11.59 9.01
C ALA A 28 -6.94 10.72 10.00
N GLU A 29 -7.95 10.01 9.50
CA GLU A 29 -8.78 9.11 10.28
C GLU A 29 -9.46 8.06 9.37
N LYS A 30 -10.00 7.02 9.98
CA LYS A 30 -10.77 5.99 9.27
C LYS A 30 -12.11 6.56 8.78
N PRO A 31 -12.71 6.02 7.70
CA PRO A 31 -14.04 6.39 7.26
C PRO A 31 -15.08 6.20 8.39
N PRO A 32 -16.13 7.03 8.48
CA PRO A 32 -17.17 6.92 9.52
C PRO A 32 -18.16 5.76 9.29
N VAL A 33 -17.86 4.87 8.33
CA VAL A 33 -18.68 3.73 7.95
C VAL A 33 -17.90 2.45 8.18
N ALA A 34 -18.61 1.33 8.37
CA ALA A 34 -17.95 0.04 8.57
C ALA A 34 -17.11 -0.34 7.34
N THR A 35 -15.81 -0.55 7.54
CA THR A 35 -14.86 -0.93 6.51
C THR A 35 -13.83 -1.96 7.00
N LEU A 36 -13.04 -2.52 6.09
CA LEU A 36 -11.91 -3.38 6.46
C LEU A 36 -10.85 -2.67 7.29
N LEU A 37 -10.81 -1.33 7.27
CA LEU A 37 -9.87 -0.56 8.09
C LEU A 37 -10.18 -0.69 9.59
N ASP A 38 -11.40 -1.06 9.96
CA ASP A 38 -11.81 -1.24 11.35
C ASP A 38 -11.16 -2.48 11.99
N LEU A 39 -10.70 -3.42 11.16
CA LEU A 39 -9.94 -4.60 11.59
C LEU A 39 -8.47 -4.28 11.89
N LEU A 40 -7.99 -3.10 11.50
CA LEU A 40 -6.62 -2.67 11.68
C LEU A 40 -6.46 -1.81 12.95
N PRO A 41 -5.23 -1.66 13.49
CA PRO A 41 -4.98 -0.82 14.66
C PRO A 41 -5.42 0.65 14.51
N GLU A 42 -5.38 1.40 15.59
CA GLU A 42 -5.73 2.82 15.58
C GLU A 42 -4.73 3.66 14.77
N TRP A 43 -5.14 4.88 14.43
CA TRP A 43 -4.28 5.85 13.74
C TRP A 43 -3.02 6.13 14.58
N PRO A 44 -1.82 6.26 13.97
CA PRO A 44 -1.50 6.18 12.54
C PRO A 44 -1.11 4.78 12.06
N TRP A 45 -1.16 3.76 12.93
CA TRP A 45 -0.56 2.46 12.69
C TRP A 45 -1.20 1.67 11.54
N TYR A 46 -2.51 1.83 11.30
CA TYR A 46 -3.15 1.15 10.17
C TYR A 46 -2.60 1.59 8.81
N ILE A 47 -2.01 2.78 8.70
CA ILE A 47 -1.41 3.27 7.44
C ILE A 47 -0.24 2.36 7.05
N LEU A 48 0.61 1.99 8.01
CA LEU A 48 1.69 1.04 7.80
C LEU A 48 1.16 -0.36 7.44
N TRP A 49 0.06 -0.79 8.06
CA TRP A 49 -0.58 -2.06 7.71
C TRP A 49 -1.12 -2.07 6.28
N ILE A 50 -1.74 -0.98 5.83
CA ILE A 50 -2.19 -0.83 4.44
C ILE A 50 -0.99 -0.94 3.48
N GLU A 51 0.15 -0.32 3.80
CA GLU A 51 1.36 -0.45 2.97
C GLU A 51 1.85 -1.90 2.89
N VAL A 52 1.94 -2.59 4.03
CA VAL A 52 2.34 -4.00 4.08
C VAL A 52 1.38 -4.87 3.25
N ILE A 53 0.07 -4.67 3.41
CA ILE A 53 -0.95 -5.40 2.65
C ILE A 53 -0.81 -5.10 1.15
N GLY A 54 -0.62 -3.84 0.76
CA GLY A 54 -0.44 -3.45 -0.64
C GLY A 54 0.79 -4.07 -1.29
N VAL A 55 1.92 -4.11 -0.57
CA VAL A 55 3.15 -4.78 -1.01
C VAL A 55 2.91 -6.29 -1.12
N ALA A 56 2.29 -6.91 -0.11
CA ALA A 56 1.99 -8.34 -0.13
C ALA A 56 1.11 -8.72 -1.32
N ILE A 57 0.01 -7.99 -1.57
CA ILE A 57 -0.86 -8.21 -2.72
C ILE A 57 -0.08 -8.05 -4.03
N SER A 58 0.75 -7.00 -4.14
CA SER A 58 1.55 -6.77 -5.34
C SER A 58 2.51 -7.94 -5.63
N LEU A 59 3.15 -8.49 -4.60
CA LEU A 59 4.04 -9.65 -4.71
C LEU A 59 3.28 -10.92 -5.06
N ILE A 60 2.11 -11.16 -4.44
CA ILE A 60 1.25 -12.30 -4.75
C ILE A 60 0.81 -12.27 -6.21
N LEU A 61 0.41 -11.11 -6.72
CA LEU A 61 0.00 -10.96 -8.12
C LEU A 61 1.18 -11.11 -9.10
N TYR A 62 2.40 -10.75 -8.68
CA TYR A 62 3.60 -10.93 -9.49
C TYR A 62 4.18 -12.35 -9.46
N LEU A 63 3.82 -13.14 -8.45
CA LEU A 63 4.35 -14.49 -8.20
C LEU A 63 4.35 -15.43 -9.42
N PRO A 64 3.27 -15.59 -10.22
CA PRO A 64 3.28 -16.51 -11.35
C PRO A 64 4.32 -16.13 -12.42
N PHE A 65 4.53 -14.84 -12.66
CA PHE A 65 5.53 -14.34 -13.61
C PHE A 65 6.94 -14.55 -13.08
N ALA A 66 7.16 -14.27 -11.79
CA ALA A 66 8.45 -14.53 -11.14
C ALA A 66 8.85 -16.02 -11.23
N ILE A 67 7.89 -16.93 -11.03
CA ILE A 67 8.10 -18.38 -11.17
C ILE A 67 8.44 -18.74 -12.63
N GLN A 68 7.73 -18.17 -13.60
CA GLN A 68 8.00 -18.41 -15.02
C GLN A 68 9.41 -17.95 -15.40
N ASP A 69 9.80 -16.74 -15.02
CA ASP A 69 11.12 -16.17 -15.32
C ASP A 69 12.25 -17.00 -14.71
N TRP A 70 12.05 -17.47 -13.47
CA TRP A 70 13.03 -18.35 -12.80
C TRP A 70 13.20 -19.68 -13.54
N ARG A 71 12.09 -20.30 -13.97
CA ARG A 71 12.12 -21.55 -14.75
C ARG A 71 12.80 -21.38 -16.11
N VAL A 72 12.60 -20.25 -16.80
CA VAL A 72 13.25 -19.96 -18.09
C VAL A 72 14.76 -19.81 -17.90
N LYS A 73 15.20 -19.04 -16.89
CA LYS A 73 16.63 -18.88 -16.58
C LYS A 73 17.30 -20.21 -16.22
N ALA A 74 16.64 -21.05 -15.43
CA ALA A 74 17.19 -22.35 -15.03
C ALA A 74 17.38 -23.34 -16.19
N LYS A 75 16.62 -23.20 -17.29
CA LYS A 75 16.80 -24.01 -18.50
C LYS A 75 17.87 -23.47 -19.46
N ALA A 76 18.29 -22.22 -19.28
CA ALA A 76 19.28 -21.56 -20.13
C ALA A 76 20.73 -21.71 -19.63
N VAL A 77 20.90 -22.32 -18.45
CA VAL A 77 22.18 -22.70 -17.82
C VAL A 77 22.37 -24.19 -17.99
#